data_AF-A0A7C1K8Z6-F1
#
_entry.id   AF-A0A7C1K8Z6-F1
#
_cell.length_a   1.000
_cell.length_b   1.000
_cell.length_c   1.000
_cell.angle_alpha   90.00
_cell.angle_beta   90.00
_cell.angle_gamma   90.00
#
_symmetry.space_group_name_H-M   'P 1'
#
loop_
_entity.id
_entity.type
_entity.pdbx_description
1 polymer ?
#
loop_
_entity_poly.entity_id
_entity_poly.type
_entity_poly.pdbx_seq_one_letter_code
_entity_poly.pdbx_strand_id
1 'polypeptide(L)'
;DARAFVRLFFSGAAEVEVDKQGRVLIPANLRTYAGLDKEVVILGVSSRVEIWAREEWERYSAGASENYEAIAEKIVDLDVDL
;
A
#
# COMPACT_ATOMS: atom_id res chain seq x y z
N ASP A 1 2.36 -19.41 12.65
CA ASP A 1 1.72 -18.17 12.12
C ASP A 1 2.59 -17.38 11.15
N ALA A 2 3.81 -16.97 11.51
CA ALA A 2 4.69 -16.18 10.62
C ALA A 2 4.90 -16.75 9.20
N ARG A 3 5.07 -18.07 9.06
CA ARG A 3 5.26 -18.73 7.75
C ARG A 3 4.01 -18.69 6.87
N ALA A 4 2.82 -18.79 7.48
CA ALA A 4 1.56 -18.70 6.76
C ALA A 4 1.31 -17.26 6.30
N PHE A 5 1.63 -16.27 7.15
CA PHE A 5 1.59 -14.86 6.81
C PHE A 5 2.49 -14.53 5.61
N VAL A 6 3.77 -14.90 5.65
CA VAL A 6 4.72 -14.66 4.55
C VAL A 6 4.22 -15.25 3.24
N ARG A 7 3.72 -16.50 3.27
CA ARG A 7 3.15 -17.14 2.07
C ARG A 7 1.95 -16.37 1.53
N LEU A 8 1.01 -15.99 2.39
CA LEU A 8 -0.17 -15.25 1.96
C LEU A 8 0.22 -13.88 1.40
N PHE A 9 1.06 -13.16 2.14
CA PHE A 9 1.52 -11.82 1.80
C PHE A 9 2.24 -11.78 0.44
N PHE A 10 3.18 -12.70 0.21
CA PHE A 10 3.94 -12.74 -1.04
C PHE A 10 3.27 -13.55 -2.16
N SER A 11 2.23 -14.36 -1.87
CA SER A 11 1.55 -15.15 -2.91
C SER A 11 0.90 -14.29 -4.00
N GLY A 12 0.56 -13.04 -3.68
CA GLY A 12 0.03 -12.09 -4.65
C GLY A 12 1.09 -11.24 -5.35
N ALA A 13 2.36 -11.31 -4.93
CA ALA A 13 3.42 -10.47 -5.47
C ALA A 13 3.79 -10.91 -6.90
N ALA A 14 4.14 -9.94 -7.72
CA ALA A 14 4.55 -10.16 -9.10
C ALA A 14 5.74 -9.25 -9.42
N GLU A 15 6.73 -9.82 -10.10
CA GLU A 15 7.81 -9.03 -10.69
C GLU A 15 7.31 -8.38 -11.98
N VAL A 16 7.64 -7.11 -12.16
CA VAL A 16 7.22 -6.30 -13.31
C VAL A 16 8.38 -5.44 -13.77
N GLU A 17 8.49 -5.24 -15.08
CA GLU A 17 9.50 -4.36 -15.66
C GLU A 17 8.94 -2.95 -15.87
N VAL A 18 9.83 -1.97 -15.73
CA VAL A 18 9.56 -0.58 -16.12
C VAL A 18 9.87 -0.46 -17.61
N ASP A 19 8.91 -0.01 -18.40
CA ASP A 19 9.13 0.21 -19.83
C ASP A 19 10.02 1.43 -20.10
N LYS A 20 10.42 1.61 -21.36
CA LYS A 20 11.31 2.72 -21.78
C LYS A 20 10.73 4.13 -21.53
N GLN A 21 9.43 4.24 -21.26
CA GLN A 21 8.76 5.51 -20.95
C GLN A 21 8.57 5.70 -19.44
N GLY A 22 9.10 4.80 -18.60
CA GLY A 22 8.95 4.88 -17.16
C GLY A 22 7.62 4.35 -16.64
N ARG A 23 6.87 3.57 -17.45
CA ARG A 23 5.55 3.03 -17.05
C ARG A 23 5.69 1.61 -16.52
N VAL A 24 4.82 1.25 -15.58
CA VAL A 24 4.69 -0.11 -15.04
C VAL A 24 3.29 -0.62 -15.31
N LEU A 25 3.18 -1.83 -15.85
CA LEU A 25 1.89 -2.49 -16.05
C LEU A 25 1.50 -3.24 -14.77
N ILE A 26 0.46 -2.76 -14.08
CA ILE A 26 -0.04 -3.43 -12.87
C ILE A 26 -0.80 -4.71 -13.27
N PRO A 27 -0.38 -5.90 -12.77
CA PRO A 27 -1.07 -7.17 -13.02
C PRO A 27 -2.55 -7.11 -12.67
N ALA A 28 -3.39 -7.81 -13.45
CA ALA A 28 -4.84 -7.74 -13.30
C ALA A 28 -5.34 -8.17 -11.91
N ASN A 29 -4.75 -9.22 -11.34
CA ASN A 29 -5.06 -9.68 -9.97
C ASN A 29 -4.78 -8.59 -8.92
N LEU A 30 -3.69 -7.83 -9.07
CA LEU A 30 -3.33 -6.75 -8.15
C LEU A 30 -4.26 -5.53 -8.34
N ARG A 31 -4.65 -5.22 -9.58
CA ARG A 31 -5.66 -4.19 -9.86
C ARG A 31 -7.00 -4.53 -9.21
N THR A 32 -7.47 -5.77 -9.35
CA THR A 32 -8.71 -6.24 -8.71
C THR A 32 -8.60 -6.22 -7.20
N TYR A 33 -7.49 -6.69 -6.63
CA TYR A 33 -7.26 -6.70 -5.18
C TYR A 33 -7.31 -5.29 -4.58
N ALA A 34 -6.64 -4.33 -5.21
CA ALA A 34 -6.56 -2.95 -4.73
C ALA A 34 -7.73 -2.06 -5.19
N GLY A 35 -8.73 -2.62 -5.89
CA GLY A 35 -9.87 -1.86 -6.40
C GLY A 35 -9.50 -0.75 -7.40
N LEU A 36 -8.41 -0.92 -8.15
CA LEU A 36 -7.91 0.10 -9.07
C LEU A 36 -8.79 0.16 -10.33
N ASP A 37 -9.41 1.31 -10.57
CA ASP A 37 -10.16 1.62 -11.79
C ASP A 37 -9.56 2.86 -12.50
N LYS A 38 -10.26 4.00 -12.50
CA LYS A 38 -9.85 5.20 -13.25
C LYS A 38 -8.77 6.04 -12.58
N GLU A 39 -8.94 6.33 -11.31
CA GLU A 39 -8.09 7.28 -10.59
C GLU A 39 -7.32 6.59 -9.47
N VAL A 40 -6.03 6.86 -9.43
CA VAL A 40 -5.11 6.30 -8.45
C VAL A 40 -4.33 7.40 -7.75
N VAL A 41 -3.91 7.12 -6.53
CA VAL A 41 -3.00 7.94 -5.74
C VAL A 41 -1.70 7.16 -5.56
N ILE A 42 -0.58 7.85 -5.76
CA ILE A 42 0.77 7.30 -5.58
C ILE A 42 1.39 7.97 -4.36
N LEU A 43 1.82 7.16 -3.39
CA LEU A 43 2.42 7.62 -2.15
C LEU A 43 3.85 7.11 -2.03
N GLY A 44 4.78 7.99 -1.66
CA GLY A 44 6.11 7.58 -1.20
C GLY A 44 6.05 7.23 0.29
N VAL A 45 6.42 6.00 0.64
CA VAL A 45 6.42 5.51 2.03
C VAL A 45 7.76 4.87 2.33
N SER A 46 8.69 5.68 2.85
CA SER A 46 10.08 5.27 3.13
C SER A 46 10.72 4.60 1.89
N SER A 47 11.03 3.31 1.96
CA SER A 47 11.72 2.55 0.91
C SER A 47 10.81 1.98 -0.19
N ARG A 48 9.51 2.32 -0.19
CA ARG A 48 8.54 1.80 -1.18
C ARG A 48 7.60 2.88 -1.68
N VAL A 49 6.94 2.55 -2.80
CA VAL A 49 5.80 3.30 -3.31
C VAL A 49 4.55 2.49 -3.08
N GLU A 50 3.48 3.13 -2.64
CA GLU A 50 2.15 2.53 -2.54
C GLU A 50 1.22 3.13 -3.61
N ILE A 51 0.37 2.28 -4.18
CA ILE A 51 -0.61 2.63 -5.20
C ILE A 51 -1.99 2.32 -4.64
N TRP A 52 -2.83 3.33 -4.56
CA TRP A 52 -4.17 3.24 -3.98
C TRP A 52 -5.22 3.64 -5.01
N ALA A 53 -6.40 3.03 -4.95
CA ALA A 53 -7.58 3.61 -5.59
C ALA A 53 -7.91 4.93 -4.88
N ARG A 54 -8.21 6.00 -5.64
CA ARG A 54 -8.45 7.33 -5.06
C ARG A 54 -9.47 7.29 -3.93
N GLU A 55 -10.63 6.67 -4.16
CA GLU A 55 -11.71 6.64 -3.17
C GLU A 55 -11.33 5.89 -1.89
N GLU A 56 -10.54 4.81 -2.02
CA GLU A 56 -10.07 4.06 -0.85
C GLU A 56 -9.06 4.87 -0.03
N TRP A 57 -8.17 5.58 -0.70
CA TRP A 57 -7.24 6.48 -0.02
C TRP A 57 -7.97 7.61 0.70
N GLU A 58 -8.96 8.24 0.06
CA GLU A 58 -9.75 9.32 0.67
C GLU A 58 -10.50 8.83 1.93
N ARG A 59 -11.11 7.64 1.87
CA ARG A 59 -11.72 7.00 3.04
C ARG A 59 -10.71 6.70 4.15
N TYR A 60 -9.59 6.08 3.80
CA TYR A 60 -8.55 5.72 4.77
C TYR A 60 -7.93 6.95 5.44
N SER A 61 -7.55 7.94 4.64
CA SER A 61 -6.86 9.15 5.11
C SER A 61 -7.75 10.04 5.98
N ALA A 62 -9.06 10.13 5.69
CA ALA A 62 -10.03 10.79 6.55
C ALA A 62 -10.08 10.14 7.95
N GLY A 63 -10.27 8.81 8.01
CA GLY A 63 -10.35 8.09 9.29
C GLY A 63 -9.02 8.05 10.05
N ALA A 64 -7.88 8.04 9.35
CA ALA A 64 -6.56 8.09 9.96
C ALA A 64 -6.27 9.48 10.57
N SER A 65 -6.73 10.56 9.93
CA SER A 65 -6.57 11.92 10.44
C SER A 65 -7.31 12.13 11.76
N GLU A 66 -8.49 11.52 11.91
CA GLU A 66 -9.29 11.57 13.14
C GLU A 66 -8.65 10.78 14.30
N ASN A 67 -7.82 9.79 14.00
CA ASN A 67 -7.18 8.90 14.99
C ASN A 67 -5.68 9.12 15.13
N TYR A 68 -5.15 10.25 14.66
CA TYR A 68 -3.71 10.50 14.56
C TYR A 68 -2.98 10.31 15.90
N GLU A 69 -3.52 10.85 17.00
CA GLU A 69 -2.93 10.71 18.34
C GLU A 69 -2.87 9.25 18.81
N ALA A 70 -3.95 8.49 18.60
CA ALA A 70 -4.01 7.08 18.96
C ALA A 70 -3.08 6.20 18.10
N ILE A 71 -2.83 6.59 16.85
CA ILE A 71 -1.87 5.93 15.97
C ILE A 71 -0.44 6.25 16.43
N ALA A 72 -0.16 7.50 16.75
CA ALA A 72 1.15 7.94 17.23
C ALA A 72 1.54 7.25 18.55
N GLU A 73 0.61 7.10 19.49
CA GLU A 73 0.84 6.38 20.76
C GLU A 73 1.27 4.92 20.52
N LYS A 74 0.64 4.23 19.56
CA LYS A 74 1.01 2.85 19.20
C LYS A 74 2.35 2.75 18.46
N ILE A 75 2.76 3.80 17.75
CA ILE A 75 4.06 3.87 17.08
C ILE A 75 5.19 4.01 18.09
N VAL A 76 4.96 4.54 19.29
CA VAL A 76 6.00 4.56 20.34
C VAL A 76 6.27 3.15 20.90
N ASP A 77 5.24 2.29 20.92
CA ASP A 77 5.35 0.90 21.41
C ASP A 77 5.97 -0.07 20.38
N LEU A 78 5.85 0.24 19.10
CA LEU A 78 6.60 -0.43 18.04
C LEU A 78 7.91 0.35 17.90
N ASP A 79 9.06 -0.23 18.20
CA ASP A 79 10.38 0.42 18.03
C ASP A 79 10.70 0.64 16.53
N VAL A 80 9.93 1.52 15.88
CA VAL A 80 10.06 1.90 14.48
C VAL A 80 10.94 3.14 14.45
N ASP A 81 12.21 2.93 14.15
CA ASP A 81 13.08 3.98 13.63
C ASP A 81 12.47 4.48 12.31
N LEU A 82 11.77 5.62 12.37
CA LEU A 82 11.26 6.34 11.20
C LEU A 82 12.37 7.18 10.54
#